data_AF-A0A8F6P5V3-F1
#
_entry.id   AF-A0A8F6P5V3-F1
#
_cell.length_a   1.000
_cell.length_b   1.000
_cell.length_c   1.000
_cell.angle_alpha   90.00
_cell.angle_beta   90.00
_cell.angle_gamma   90.00
#
_symmetry.space_group_name_H-M   'P 1'
#
loop_
_entity.id
_entity.type
_entity.pdbx_description
1 polymer ?
#
loop_
_entity_poly.entity_id
_entity_poly.type
_entity_poly.pdbx_seq_one_letter_code
_entity_poly.pdbx_strand_id
1 'polypeptide(L)'
;MHKIHMRRWFLPGLLGLALCAPVPITYAATIEIGFSPEGTALQLVLKAIDTAQQEIRLMGYSFTSPEVVSALVSAKRRGVDVRVVLDWKANTGKTTTPAGRQ
;
A
#
# COMPACT_ATOMS: atom_id res chain seq x y z
N MET A 1 -43.63 4.02 56.71
CA MET A 1 -42.69 3.00 56.20
C MET A 1 -42.64 3.09 54.67
N HIS A 2 -41.45 2.89 54.10
CA HIS A 2 -41.14 2.39 52.73
C HIS A 2 -42.26 1.57 52.04
N LYS A 3 -42.38 1.41 50.70
CA LYS A 3 -41.51 1.53 49.50
C LYS A 3 -42.46 1.43 48.26
N ILE A 4 -42.17 1.70 46.97
CA ILE A 4 -41.00 2.10 46.16
C ILE A 4 -41.49 3.08 45.05
N HIS A 5 -40.66 3.93 44.46
CA HIS A 5 -40.93 4.52 43.13
C HIS A 5 -40.64 3.52 42.01
N MET A 6 -41.67 3.03 41.31
CA MET A 6 -41.46 2.16 40.14
C MET A 6 -41.24 2.96 38.84
N ARG A 7 -39.98 2.91 38.38
CA ARG A 7 -39.63 2.64 36.98
C ARG A 7 -39.88 3.75 35.94
N ARG A 8 -39.42 4.97 36.24
CA ARG A 8 -39.09 5.97 35.21
C ARG A 8 -37.72 5.66 34.56
N TRP A 9 -37.63 4.56 33.79
CA TRP A 9 -36.38 4.15 33.13
C TRP A 9 -36.60 3.35 31.83
N PHE A 10 -37.11 4.01 30.79
CA PHE A 10 -37.27 3.44 29.44
C PHE A 10 -37.03 4.45 28.29
N LEU A 11 -36.30 5.55 28.55
CA LEU A 11 -36.12 6.65 27.58
C LEU A 11 -34.68 7.11 27.24
N PRO A 12 -33.56 6.61 27.82
CA PRO A 12 -32.22 7.02 27.37
C PRO A 12 -31.64 6.16 26.23
N GLY A 13 -32.20 4.98 25.94
CA GLY A 13 -31.59 4.01 25.03
C GLY A 13 -31.65 4.37 23.54
N LEU A 14 -32.67 5.10 23.10
CA LEU A 14 -32.90 5.33 21.67
C LEU A 14 -32.08 6.50 21.08
N LEU A 15 -31.63 7.45 21.92
CA LEU A 15 -30.92 8.64 21.45
C LEU A 15 -29.43 8.37 21.15
N GLY A 16 -28.83 7.35 21.78
CA GLY A 16 -27.42 7.01 21.57
C GLY A 16 -27.10 6.35 20.22
N LEU A 17 -28.08 5.68 19.59
CA LEU A 17 -27.84 4.92 18.36
C LEU A 17 -27.73 5.81 17.11
N ALA A 18 -28.34 7.00 17.13
CA ALA A 18 -28.36 7.92 15.98
C ALA A 18 -27.01 8.62 15.73
N LEU A 19 -26.08 8.59 16.69
CA LEU A 19 -24.78 9.26 16.60
C LEU A 19 -23.67 8.39 15.97
N CYS A 20 -24.00 7.17 15.51
CA CYS A 20 -23.05 6.20 14.95
C CYS A 20 -23.32 5.91 13.46
N ALA A 21 -23.69 6.94 12.69
CA ALA A 21 -23.69 6.84 11.23
C ALA A 21 -22.23 6.85 10.73
N PRO A 22 -21.77 5.83 9.97
CA PRO A 22 -20.43 5.86 9.39
C PRO A 22 -20.35 6.97 8.35
N VAL A 23 -19.47 7.96 8.60
CA VAL A 23 -19.17 9.01 7.62
C VAL A 23 -18.56 8.35 6.38
N PRO A 24 -19.04 8.62 5.15
CA PRO A 24 -18.44 8.06 3.95
C PRO A 24 -17.01 8.58 3.80
N ILE A 25 -16.03 7.66 3.90
CA ILE A 25 -14.62 7.98 3.70
C ILE A 25 -14.40 8.22 2.21
N THR A 26 -14.26 9.49 1.82
CA THR A 26 -13.84 9.86 0.48
C THR A 26 -12.32 9.77 0.37
N TYR A 27 -11.82 8.74 -0.33
CA TYR A 27 -10.40 8.67 -0.66
C TYR A 27 -10.07 9.65 -1.78
N ALA A 28 -9.41 10.76 -1.42
CA ALA A 28 -8.77 11.63 -2.39
C ALA A 28 -7.47 10.99 -2.90
N ALA A 29 -7.28 10.95 -4.21
CA ALA A 29 -6.01 10.53 -4.80
C ALA A 29 -4.92 11.55 -4.45
N THR A 30 -3.83 11.08 -3.83
CA THR A 30 -2.64 11.89 -3.54
C THR A 30 -1.59 11.60 -4.60
N ILE A 31 -0.94 12.65 -5.13
CA ILE A 31 0.15 12.54 -6.10
C ILE A 31 1.46 12.88 -5.37
N GLU A 32 2.41 11.95 -5.41
CA GLU A 32 3.78 12.16 -4.93
C GLU A 32 4.74 12.09 -6.13
N ILE A 33 5.77 12.94 -6.13
CA ILE A 33 6.76 13.04 -7.21
C ILE A 33 8.16 12.94 -6.59
N GLY A 34 9.01 12.13 -7.22
CA GLY A 34 10.40 11.94 -6.83
C GLY A 34 11.29 11.89 -8.07
N PHE A 35 12.53 12.34 -7.91
CA PHE A 35 13.51 12.52 -8.98
C PHE A 35 14.76 11.64 -8.75
N SER A 36 15.54 11.52 -9.81
CA SER A 36 16.85 10.86 -9.84
C SER A 36 17.82 11.77 -10.58
N PRO A 37 19.09 11.85 -10.15
CA PRO A 37 19.78 10.95 -9.22
C PRO A 37 19.58 11.22 -7.71
N GLU A 38 18.77 12.18 -7.30
CA GLU A 38 18.62 12.65 -5.90
C GLU A 38 18.00 11.62 -4.94
N GLY A 39 17.59 10.45 -5.44
CA GLY A 39 17.14 9.30 -4.65
C GLY A 39 15.68 9.36 -4.20
N THR A 40 14.99 10.49 -4.33
CA THR A 40 13.57 10.63 -3.94
C THR A 40 12.65 9.74 -4.79
N ALA A 41 12.97 9.50 -6.07
CA ALA A 41 12.25 8.52 -6.89
C ALA A 41 12.29 7.10 -6.30
N LEU A 42 13.48 6.64 -5.88
CA LEU A 42 13.66 5.32 -5.28
C LEU A 42 12.95 5.22 -3.93
N GLN A 43 13.02 6.26 -3.10
CA GLN A 43 12.31 6.32 -1.82
C GLN A 43 10.79 6.17 -2.00
N LEU A 44 10.19 6.79 -3.01
CA LEU A 44 8.75 6.63 -3.30
C LEU A 44 8.41 5.20 -3.77
N VAL A 45 9.26 4.58 -4.60
CA VAL A 45 9.08 3.18 -5.02
C VAL A 45 9.12 2.24 -3.82
N LEU A 46 10.11 2.40 -2.92
CA LEU A 46 10.22 1.60 -1.69
C LEU A 46 9.01 1.84 -0.76
N LYS A 47 8.61 3.09 -0.54
CA LYS A 47 7.42 3.47 0.24
C LYS A 47 6.15 2.78 -0.28
N ALA A 48 5.95 2.72 -1.60
CA ALA A 48 4.80 2.05 -2.20
C ALA A 48 4.81 0.53 -1.97
N ILE A 49 5.98 -0.11 -2.03
CA ILE A 49 6.16 -1.54 -1.75
C ILE A 49 5.98 -1.86 -0.27
N ASP A 50 6.46 -1.01 0.63
CA ASP A 50 6.41 -1.25 2.07
C ASP A 50 5.05 -0.96 2.71
N THR A 51 4.27 -0.04 2.15
CA THR A 51 2.91 0.26 2.62
C THR A 51 1.83 -0.64 2.01
N ALA A 52 2.14 -1.42 0.97
CA ALA A 52 1.20 -2.35 0.36
C ALA A 52 0.73 -3.44 1.35
N GLN A 53 -0.59 -3.63 1.46
CA GLN A 53 -1.23 -4.54 2.42
C GLN A 53 -1.79 -5.84 1.81
N GLN A 54 -2.24 -5.82 0.55
CA GLN A 54 -2.97 -6.94 -0.05
C GLN A 54 -2.25 -7.54 -1.26
N GLU A 55 -1.93 -6.73 -2.27
CA GLU A 55 -1.22 -7.18 -3.47
C GLU A 55 -0.20 -6.17 -3.98
N ILE A 56 0.78 -6.66 -4.75
CA ILE A 56 1.65 -5.86 -5.60
C ILE A 56 1.62 -6.46 -7.01
N ARG A 57 1.44 -5.60 -8.01
CA ARG A 57 1.48 -5.93 -9.44
C ARG A 57 2.57 -5.10 -10.09
N LEU A 58 3.75 -5.67 -10.30
CA LEU A 58 4.89 -4.96 -10.89
C LEU A 58 5.03 -5.31 -12.37
N MET A 59 5.17 -4.28 -13.22
CA MET A 59 5.67 -4.39 -14.58
C MET A 59 7.01 -3.66 -14.66
N GLY A 60 8.03 -4.28 -15.27
CA GLY A 60 9.36 -3.69 -15.36
C GLY A 60 10.10 -4.05 -16.65
N TYR A 61 10.99 -3.16 -17.11
CA TYR A 61 11.89 -3.43 -18.22
C TYR A 61 13.17 -4.11 -17.70
N SER A 62 14.13 -3.34 -17.17
CA SER A 62 15.32 -3.88 -16.50
C SER A 62 15.06 -3.98 -15.00
N PHE A 63 15.25 -5.17 -14.41
CA PHE A 63 14.94 -5.45 -13.00
C PHE A 63 16.20 -5.86 -12.23
N THR A 64 17.03 -4.87 -11.93
CA THR A 64 18.40 -5.05 -11.41
C THR A 64 18.66 -4.43 -10.04
N SER A 65 17.75 -3.63 -9.49
CA SER A 65 17.93 -2.98 -8.18
C SER A 65 17.79 -3.98 -7.02
N PRO A 66 18.84 -4.24 -6.22
CA PRO A 66 18.76 -5.16 -5.08
C PRO A 66 17.82 -4.67 -3.98
N GLU A 67 17.72 -3.35 -3.81
CA GLU A 67 16.85 -2.71 -2.81
C GLU A 67 15.37 -2.98 -3.12
N VAL A 68 14.96 -2.78 -4.38
CA VAL A 68 13.60 -3.07 -4.85
C VAL A 68 13.28 -4.57 -4.73
N VAL A 69 14.23 -5.45 -5.08
CA VAL A 69 14.07 -6.91 -4.91
C VAL A 69 13.88 -7.27 -3.42
N SER A 70 14.70 -6.70 -2.53
CA SER A 70 14.60 -6.95 -1.08
C SER A 70 13.27 -6.49 -0.49
N ALA A 71 12.79 -5.31 -0.90
CA ALA A 71 11.49 -4.78 -0.49
C ALA A 71 10.33 -5.69 -0.96
N LEU A 72 10.37 -6.17 -2.21
CA LEU A 72 9.35 -7.07 -2.76
C LEU A 72 9.35 -8.45 -2.08
N VAL A 73 10.52 -9.01 -1.78
CA VAL A 73 10.65 -10.25 -0.99
C VAL A 73 10.10 -10.05 0.43
N SER A 74 10.38 -8.90 1.04
CA SER A 74 9.87 -8.53 2.36
C SER A 74 8.35 -8.39 2.35
N ALA A 75 7.76 -7.73 1.34
CA ALA A 75 6.31 -7.65 1.15
C ALA A 75 5.66 -9.03 1.01
N LYS A 76 6.24 -9.93 0.20
CA LYS A 76 5.73 -11.31 0.07
C LYS A 76 5.80 -12.08 1.40
N ARG A 77 6.85 -11.87 2.21
CA ARG A 77 6.97 -12.44 3.57
C ARG A 77 5.95 -11.87 4.56
N ARG A 78 5.50 -10.62 4.39
CA ARG A 78 4.37 -10.03 5.16
C ARG A 78 3.01 -10.61 4.78
N GLY A 79 2.93 -11.44 3.73
CA GLY A 79 1.68 -12.05 3.24
C GLY A 79 1.07 -11.34 2.02
N VAL A 80 1.68 -10.26 1.52
CA VAL A 80 1.20 -9.52 0.35
C VAL A 80 1.31 -10.38 -0.91
N ASP A 81 0.28 -10.40 -1.76
CA ASP A 81 0.36 -11.12 -3.02
C ASP A 81 1.17 -10.35 -4.08
N VAL A 82 2.48 -10.60 -4.11
CA VAL A 82 3.39 -10.05 -5.10
C VAL A 82 3.38 -10.88 -6.39
N ARG A 83 3.07 -10.24 -7.53
CA ARG A 83 3.21 -10.79 -8.88
C ARG A 83 3.96 -9.80 -9.77
N VAL A 84 4.87 -10.31 -10.59
CA VAL A 84 5.82 -9.52 -11.38
C VAL A 84 5.85 -9.99 -12.83
N VAL A 85 5.82 -9.06 -13.78
CA VAL A 85 5.99 -9.29 -15.22
C VAL A 85 7.16 -8.43 -15.70
N LEU A 86 8.14 -9.05 -16.37
CA LEU A 86 9.36 -8.38 -16.83
C LEU A 86 9.56 -8.59 -18.33
N ASP A 87 10.25 -7.66 -18.98
CA ASP A 87 10.81 -7.94 -20.32
C ASP A 87 11.84 -9.07 -20.22
N TRP A 88 11.68 -10.11 -21.06
CA TRP A 88 12.57 -11.26 -21.04
C TRP A 88 14.00 -10.89 -21.46
N LYS A 89 14.17 -10.11 -22.53
CA LYS A 89 15.50 -9.83 -23.09
C LYS A 89 16.37 -9.08 -22.08
N ALA A 90 15.80 -8.08 -21.40
CA ALA A 90 16.47 -7.27 -20.39
C ALA A 90 16.87 -8.03 -19.11
N ASN A 91 16.35 -9.23 -18.85
CA ASN A 91 16.55 -9.96 -17.59
C ASN A 91 17.10 -11.40 -17.76
N THR A 92 17.68 -11.74 -18.91
CA THR A 92 18.21 -13.10 -19.19
C THR A 92 19.65 -13.37 -18.74
N GLY A 93 20.30 -12.41 -18.07
CA GLY A 93 21.72 -12.53 -17.67
C GLY A 93 22.73 -12.54 -18.83
N LYS A 94 22.26 -12.56 -20.08
CA LYS A 94 23.07 -12.32 -21.27
C LYS A 94 23.45 -10.84 -21.26
N THR A 95 24.74 -10.55 -21.08
CA THR A 95 25.26 -9.19 -21.21
C THR A 95 24.91 -8.64 -22.59
N THR A 96 24.00 -7.67 -22.64
CA THR A 96 23.83 -6.84 -23.83
C THR A 96 25.10 -6.03 -23.98
N THR A 97 26.03 -6.50 -24.83
CA THR A 97 27.17 -5.71 -25.27
C THR A 97 26.65 -4.34 -25.70
N PRO A 98 27.18 -3.22 -25.17
CA PRO A 98 26.65 -1.90 -25.51
C PRO A 98 26.90 -1.60 -26.99
N ALA A 99 25.87 -1.82 -27.80
CA ALA A 99 25.85 -1.49 -29.21
C ALA A 99 25.62 0.01 -29.36
N GLY A 100 26.69 0.78 -29.27
CA GLY A 100 26.63 2.24 -29.41
C GLY A 100 27.68 2.99 -28.58
N ARG A 101 28.93 2.99 -29.03
CA ARG A 101 29.62 4.26 -29.19
C ARG A 101 29.39 4.70 -30.64
N GLN A 102 28.72 5.84 -30.81
CA GLN A 102 28.92 6.76 -31.92
C GLN A 102 29.34 8.09 -31.30
#